data_AF-A0A849Z3Z8-F1
#
_entry.id   AF-A0A849Z3Z8-F1
#
_cell.length_a   1.000
_cell.length_b   1.000
_cell.length_c   1.000
_cell.angle_alpha   90.00
_cell.angle_beta   90.00
_cell.angle_gamma   90.00
#
_symmetry.space_group_name_H-M   'P 1'
#
loop_
_entity.id
_entity.type
_entity.pdbx_description
1 polymer ?
#
loop_
_entity_poly.entity_id
_entity_poly.type
_entity_poly.pdbx_seq_one_letter_code
_entity_poly.pdbx_strand_id
1 'polypeptide(L)'
;MTVSLSLLVLRCSDIEASKRFYEALGLSFRAEQHENGPAHWSTQVGGVLVELYPAQQKLLSVGRLGFEVENLQRVLQLLAAVGAKVLEASAAGDRAVVVDPDGARVELTQIVADLLPALAEPSVFTRIAEQRRYGQVTTAILQNKSGFSARALADVAARVNGFRALGSEWRQIDQADALAISFNVLHRDLAYGASMMTRQAAEQLAREVLTLIPEPVAYFTNGTWAEGFAAEATSPYGAISWKPISDATFDAGIIAVGAEKTVLLWVQDED
;
A
#
# COMPACT_ATOMS: atom_id res chain seq x y z
N MET A 1 20.25 1.75 16.84
CA MET A 1 20.81 1.94 15.49
C MET A 1 19.82 1.36 14.51
N THR A 2 19.48 2.09 13.45
CA THR A 2 18.54 1.64 12.41
C THR A 2 19.35 1.40 11.14
N VAL A 3 19.19 0.23 10.51
CA VAL A 3 19.89 -0.16 9.29
C VAL A 3 18.84 -0.47 8.23
N SER A 4 18.99 0.08 7.03
CA SER A 4 18.09 -0.15 5.89
C SER A 4 18.89 -0.40 4.61
N LEU A 5 18.38 -1.26 3.74
CA LEU A 5 18.90 -1.39 2.38
C LEU A 5 18.46 -0.17 1.57
N SER A 6 19.39 0.50 0.88
CA SER A 6 19.10 1.69 0.06
C SER A 6 19.43 1.52 -1.41
N LEU A 7 20.33 0.60 -1.77
CA LEU A 7 20.81 0.39 -3.14
C LEU A 7 21.00 -1.10 -3.43
N LEU A 8 20.51 -1.54 -4.59
CA LEU A 8 20.78 -2.84 -5.18
C LEU A 8 21.28 -2.65 -6.62
N VAL A 9 22.52 -3.06 -6.89
CA VAL A 9 23.08 -3.03 -8.25
C VAL A 9 23.17 -4.46 -8.77
N LEU A 10 22.49 -4.72 -9.89
CA LEU A 10 22.56 -5.98 -10.62
C LEU A 10 23.45 -5.78 -11.84
N ARG A 11 24.51 -6.57 -11.95
CA ARG A 11 25.38 -6.58 -13.12
C ARG A 11 24.92 -7.67 -14.08
N CYS A 12 24.52 -7.26 -15.27
CA CYS A 12 23.83 -8.09 -16.25
C CYS A 12 24.73 -8.43 -17.43
N SER A 13 24.73 -9.69 -17.84
CA SER A 13 25.45 -10.15 -19.05
C SER A 13 24.79 -9.60 -20.32
N ASP A 14 23.45 -9.48 -20.30
CA ASP A 14 22.64 -8.80 -21.30
C ASP A 14 21.68 -7.84 -20.56
N ILE A 15 22.03 -6.56 -20.55
CA ILE A 15 21.28 -5.54 -19.81
C ILE A 15 19.85 -5.36 -20.34
N GLU A 16 19.61 -5.56 -21.64
CA GLU A 16 18.29 -5.39 -22.24
C GLU A 16 17.39 -6.61 -22.01
N ALA A 17 17.97 -7.82 -21.93
CA ALA A 17 17.25 -9.00 -21.47
C ALA A 17 16.83 -8.84 -20.00
N SER A 18 17.75 -8.40 -19.14
CA SER A 18 17.45 -8.19 -17.72
C SER A 18 16.44 -7.07 -17.49
N LYS A 19 16.53 -5.96 -18.24
CA LYS A 19 15.50 -4.91 -18.22
C LYS A 19 14.11 -5.47 -18.54
N ARG A 20 13.95 -6.16 -19.68
CA ARG A 20 12.66 -6.75 -20.08
C ARG A 20 12.12 -7.74 -19.05
N PHE A 21 13.01 -8.54 -18.45
CA PHE A 21 12.63 -9.44 -17.36
C PHE A 21 12.06 -8.65 -16.18
N TYR A 22 12.79 -7.67 -15.66
CA TYR A 22 12.36 -6.91 -14.47
C TYR A 22 11.15 -5.99 -14.74
N GLU A 23 10.98 -5.50 -15.97
CA GLU A 23 9.75 -4.81 -16.40
C GLU A 23 8.54 -5.73 -16.46
N ALA A 24 8.72 -7.03 -16.75
CA ALA A 24 7.62 -8.01 -16.71
C ALA A 24 7.10 -8.28 -15.28
N LEU A 25 7.87 -7.95 -14.24
CA LEU A 25 7.38 -7.91 -12.86
C LEU A 25 6.52 -6.66 -12.57
N GLY A 26 6.57 -5.65 -13.44
CA GLY A 26 5.89 -4.36 -13.26
C GLY A 26 6.82 -3.19 -12.92
N LEU A 27 8.14 -3.38 -12.91
CA LEU A 27 9.08 -2.27 -12.69
C LEU A 27 9.15 -1.35 -13.92
N SER A 28 9.52 -0.09 -13.71
CA SER A 28 9.64 0.91 -14.78
C SER A 28 11.00 1.60 -14.71
N PHE A 29 11.88 1.27 -15.65
CA PHE A 29 13.26 1.77 -15.63
C PHE A 29 13.43 3.10 -16.39
N ARG A 30 14.37 3.91 -15.92
CA ARG A 30 14.86 5.12 -16.60
C ARG A 30 16.30 4.92 -17.05
N ALA A 31 16.61 5.44 -18.24
CA ALA A 31 17.97 5.41 -18.77
C ALA A 31 18.83 6.42 -18.01
N GLU A 32 20.00 5.99 -17.56
CA GLU A 32 20.95 6.83 -16.87
C GLU A 32 22.38 6.59 -17.37
N GLN A 33 23.20 7.64 -17.29
CA GLN A 33 24.63 7.56 -17.55
C GLN A 33 25.33 8.63 -16.73
N HIS A 34 26.21 8.21 -15.83
CA HIS A 34 27.03 9.14 -15.04
C HIS A 34 28.36 9.38 -15.76
N GLU A 35 28.68 10.65 -16.03
CA GLU A 35 29.95 11.07 -16.63
C GLU A 35 30.36 10.20 -17.83
N ASN A 36 31.54 9.56 -17.76
CA ASN A 36 32.06 8.62 -18.76
C ASN A 36 31.79 7.15 -18.40
N GLY A 37 30.89 6.87 -17.46
CA GLY A 37 30.46 5.54 -17.09
C GLY A 37 29.59 4.86 -18.15
N PRO A 38 29.36 3.55 -18.05
CA PRO A 38 28.45 2.86 -18.96
C PRO A 38 27.01 3.36 -18.79
N ALA A 39 26.27 3.40 -19.89
CA ALA A 39 24.82 3.57 -19.84
C ALA A 39 24.20 2.40 -19.06
N HIS A 40 23.22 2.72 -18.22
CA HIS A 40 22.58 1.79 -17.30
C HIS A 40 21.10 2.16 -17.10
N TRP A 41 20.38 1.32 -16.37
CA TRP A 41 18.96 1.52 -16.08
C TRP A 41 18.72 1.61 -14.58
N SER A 42 17.88 2.54 -14.13
CA SER A 42 17.54 2.73 -12.72
C SER A 42 16.02 2.70 -12.48
N THR A 43 15.59 2.25 -11.31
CA THR A 43 14.20 2.39 -10.83
C THR A 43 14.17 2.43 -9.31
N GLN A 44 13.15 3.08 -8.74
CA GLN A 44 12.88 3.06 -7.32
C GLN A 44 11.90 1.93 -6.99
N VAL A 45 12.22 1.08 -6.01
CA VAL A 45 11.32 0.04 -5.47
C VAL A 45 11.19 0.24 -3.97
N GLY A 46 10.08 0.85 -3.54
CA GLY A 46 9.95 1.32 -2.15
C GLY A 46 11.09 2.27 -1.79
N GLY A 47 11.83 1.97 -0.72
CA GLY A 47 12.99 2.75 -0.29
C GLY A 47 14.33 2.39 -0.96
N VAL A 48 14.35 1.42 -1.89
CA VAL A 48 15.57 0.89 -2.50
C VAL A 48 15.71 1.38 -3.94
N LEU A 49 16.84 2.01 -4.27
CA LEU A 49 17.26 2.27 -5.64
C LEU A 49 17.78 0.96 -6.25
N VAL A 50 17.20 0.53 -7.37
CA VAL A 50 17.61 -0.67 -8.11
C VAL A 50 18.23 -0.24 -9.43
N GLU A 51 19.45 -0.68 -9.69
CA GLU A 51 20.18 -0.36 -10.92
C GLU A 51 20.59 -1.63 -11.67
N LEU A 52 20.46 -1.61 -13.00
CA LEU A 52 20.97 -2.64 -13.90
C LEU A 52 22.17 -2.07 -14.66
N TYR A 53 23.34 -2.68 -14.48
CA TYR A 53 24.59 -2.28 -15.14
C TYR A 53 25.10 -3.38 -16.07
N PRO A 54 25.78 -3.04 -17.18
CA PRO A 54 26.44 -4.06 -17.99
C PRO A 54 27.60 -4.70 -17.21
N ALA A 55 27.68 -6.03 -17.26
CA ALA A 55 28.80 -6.78 -16.72
C ALA A 55 29.96 -6.81 -17.73
N GLN A 56 31.19 -6.59 -17.26
CA GLN A 56 32.39 -6.72 -18.10
C GLN A 56 32.82 -8.18 -18.28
N GLN A 57 32.38 -9.08 -17.39
CA GLN A 57 32.62 -10.51 -17.41
C GLN A 57 31.39 -11.23 -16.83
N LYS A 58 31.20 -12.51 -17.19
CA LYS A 58 30.09 -13.31 -16.64
C LYS A 58 30.28 -13.48 -15.12
N LEU A 59 29.35 -12.93 -14.34
CA LEU A 59 29.40 -12.97 -12.88
C LEU A 59 28.60 -14.14 -12.32
N LEU A 60 28.90 -14.52 -11.08
CA LEU A 60 28.05 -15.41 -10.30
C LEU A 60 26.76 -14.66 -9.95
N SER A 61 25.61 -15.32 -10.08
CA SER A 61 24.33 -14.70 -9.75
C SER A 61 24.28 -14.28 -8.28
N VAL A 62 23.46 -13.28 -7.96
CA VAL A 62 23.17 -12.79 -6.60
C VAL A 62 22.52 -13.82 -5.67
N GLY A 63 22.31 -15.06 -6.14
CA GLY A 63 21.78 -16.18 -5.36
C GLY A 63 20.25 -16.20 -5.34
N ARG A 64 19.62 -15.22 -4.68
CA ARG A 64 18.15 -15.11 -4.63
C ARG A 64 17.68 -13.67 -4.35
N LEU A 65 16.65 -13.22 -5.08
CA LEU A 65 15.94 -11.96 -4.85
C LEU A 65 14.45 -12.24 -4.60
N GLY A 66 13.80 -11.46 -3.75
CA GLY A 66 12.37 -11.59 -3.47
C GLY A 66 11.62 -10.33 -3.88
N PHE A 67 10.51 -10.49 -4.61
CA PHE A 67 9.58 -9.42 -4.97
C PHE A 67 8.16 -9.81 -4.59
N GLU A 68 7.42 -8.81 -4.15
CA GLU A 68 6.00 -8.92 -3.91
C GLU A 68 5.25 -8.31 -5.11
N VAL A 69 4.28 -9.03 -5.68
CA VAL A 69 3.58 -8.65 -6.92
C VAL A 69 2.07 -8.70 -6.77
N GLU A 70 1.33 -7.73 -7.31
CA GLU A 70 -0.14 -7.65 -7.11
C GLU A 70 -0.90 -8.83 -7.73
N ASN A 71 -0.47 -9.27 -8.91
CA ASN A 71 -1.10 -10.39 -9.61
C ASN A 71 -0.01 -11.32 -10.17
N LEU A 72 0.32 -12.34 -9.40
CA LEU A 72 1.33 -13.35 -9.73
C LEU A 72 0.97 -14.09 -11.00
N GLN A 73 -0.30 -14.46 -11.23
CA GLN A 73 -0.68 -15.16 -12.45
C GLN A 73 -0.40 -14.32 -13.70
N ARG A 74 -0.72 -13.02 -13.65
CA ARG A 74 -0.43 -12.08 -14.73
C ARG A 74 1.07 -11.89 -14.92
N VAL A 75 1.82 -11.71 -13.83
CA VAL A 75 3.29 -11.59 -13.88
C VAL A 75 3.93 -12.84 -14.48
N LEU A 76 3.49 -14.05 -14.10
CA LEU A 76 3.98 -15.30 -14.69
C LEU A 76 3.71 -15.40 -16.20
N GLN A 77 2.56 -14.91 -16.67
CA GLN A 77 2.29 -14.83 -18.12
C GLN A 77 3.24 -13.87 -18.85
N LEU A 78 3.51 -12.69 -18.27
CA LEU A 78 4.43 -11.70 -18.84
C LEU A 78 5.88 -12.23 -18.84
N LEU A 79 6.29 -12.88 -17.75
CA LEU A 79 7.59 -13.52 -17.61
C LEU A 79 7.79 -14.64 -18.64
N ALA A 80 6.76 -15.46 -18.87
CA ALA A 80 6.81 -16.47 -19.92
C ALA A 80 6.99 -15.85 -21.33
N ALA A 81 6.36 -14.70 -21.60
CA ALA A 81 6.49 -14.00 -22.88
C ALA A 81 7.90 -13.45 -23.15
N VAL A 82 8.69 -13.18 -22.09
CA VAL A 82 10.11 -12.78 -22.20
C VAL A 82 11.08 -13.95 -22.04
N GLY A 83 10.58 -15.20 -22.00
CA GLY A 83 11.38 -16.42 -21.96
C GLY A 83 11.90 -16.81 -20.57
N ALA A 84 11.36 -16.23 -19.50
CA ALA A 84 11.73 -16.62 -18.14
C ALA A 84 11.28 -18.04 -17.80
N LYS A 85 12.11 -18.76 -17.05
CA LYS A 85 11.80 -20.11 -16.58
C LYS A 85 11.19 -20.07 -15.19
N VAL A 86 10.03 -20.69 -15.01
CA VAL A 86 9.46 -20.99 -13.69
C VAL A 86 10.10 -22.28 -13.16
N LEU A 87 10.70 -22.23 -11.97
CA LEU A 87 11.26 -23.40 -11.28
C LEU A 87 10.25 -24.05 -10.35
N GLU A 88 9.55 -23.23 -9.58
CA GLU A 88 8.64 -23.68 -8.52
C GLU A 88 7.41 -22.77 -8.52
N ALA A 89 6.25 -23.34 -8.23
CA ALA A 89 5.00 -22.60 -7.99
C ALA A 89 4.24 -23.26 -6.85
N SER A 90 3.66 -22.48 -5.95
CA SER A 90 2.83 -23.01 -4.87
C SER A 90 1.51 -23.53 -5.42
N ALA A 91 0.96 -24.58 -4.81
CA ALA A 91 -0.37 -25.09 -5.16
C ALA A 91 -1.47 -24.04 -4.92
N ALA A 92 -1.27 -23.15 -3.96
CA ALA A 92 -2.17 -22.04 -3.66
C ALA A 92 -2.10 -20.89 -4.70
N GLY A 93 -1.11 -20.89 -5.60
CA GLY A 93 -0.96 -19.86 -6.62
C GLY A 93 -0.52 -18.49 -6.10
N ASP A 94 -0.03 -18.42 -4.86
CA ASP A 94 0.38 -17.19 -4.17
C ASP A 94 1.91 -17.01 -4.09
N ARG A 95 2.68 -17.99 -4.56
CA ARG A 95 4.15 -17.91 -4.62
C ARG A 95 4.70 -18.64 -5.83
N ALA A 96 5.75 -18.11 -6.43
CA ALA A 96 6.55 -18.79 -7.44
C ALA A 96 8.03 -18.45 -7.30
N VAL A 97 8.89 -19.30 -7.86
CA VAL A 97 10.31 -19.00 -8.05
C VAL A 97 10.61 -19.11 -9.53
N VAL A 98 11.12 -18.03 -10.11
CA VAL A 98 11.56 -17.95 -11.51
C VAL A 98 13.07 -17.74 -11.59
N VAL A 99 13.65 -17.83 -12.80
CA VAL A 99 15.07 -17.56 -13.05
C VAL A 99 15.20 -16.34 -13.95
N ASP A 100 16.02 -15.38 -13.53
CA ASP A 100 16.36 -14.21 -14.35
C ASP A 100 17.39 -14.56 -15.44
N PRO A 101 17.68 -13.66 -16.39
CA PRO A 101 18.60 -13.94 -17.50
C PRO A 101 20.04 -14.29 -17.08
N ASP A 102 20.48 -13.85 -15.89
CA ASP A 102 21.80 -14.10 -15.34
C ASP A 102 21.84 -15.32 -14.40
N GLY A 103 20.71 -16.02 -14.24
CA GLY A 103 20.60 -17.26 -13.47
C GLY A 103 20.23 -17.07 -12.00
N ALA A 104 19.92 -15.85 -11.56
CA ALA A 104 19.45 -15.58 -10.21
C ALA A 104 18.05 -16.15 -10.00
N ARG A 105 17.79 -16.71 -8.81
CA ARG A 105 16.45 -17.16 -8.43
C ARG A 105 15.65 -15.95 -7.96
N VAL A 106 14.53 -15.69 -8.61
CA VAL A 106 13.63 -14.60 -8.25
C VAL A 106 12.37 -15.20 -7.65
N GLU A 107 12.19 -14.99 -6.35
CA GLU A 107 11.02 -15.39 -5.60
C GLU A 107 9.94 -14.31 -5.74
N LEU A 108 8.75 -14.73 -6.14
CA LEU A 108 7.59 -13.90 -6.34
C LEU A 108 6.53 -14.33 -5.34
N THR A 109 6.06 -13.41 -4.53
CA THR A 109 4.93 -13.63 -3.64
C THR A 109 3.81 -12.71 -4.07
N GLN A 110 2.60 -13.23 -4.23
CA GLN A 110 1.47 -12.42 -4.63
C GLN A 110 1.01 -11.55 -3.44
N ILE A 111 1.03 -10.23 -3.64
CA ILE A 111 0.30 -9.25 -2.85
C ILE A 111 -1.16 -9.34 -3.31
N VAL A 112 -1.97 -10.19 -2.70
CA VAL A 112 -3.34 -10.40 -3.21
C VAL A 112 -4.40 -9.67 -2.40
N ALA A 113 -5.47 -9.29 -3.10
CA ALA A 113 -6.81 -9.16 -2.55
C ALA A 113 -7.32 -10.41 -1.81
N ASP A 114 -6.77 -11.58 -2.13
CA ASP A 114 -6.93 -12.85 -1.40
C ASP A 114 -5.97 -12.99 -0.18
N LEU A 115 -5.07 -12.03 0.09
CA LEU A 115 -4.32 -12.04 1.35
C LEU A 115 -5.30 -11.87 2.50
N LEU A 116 -6.29 -11.01 2.28
CA LEU A 116 -7.25 -10.64 3.28
C LEU A 116 -8.66 -10.83 2.71
N PRO A 117 -9.29 -12.01 2.83
CA PRO A 117 -10.71 -12.10 2.54
C PRO A 117 -11.46 -11.08 3.39
N ALA A 118 -12.41 -10.38 2.76
CA ALA A 118 -13.36 -9.56 3.49
C ALA A 118 -14.10 -10.45 4.50
N LEU A 119 -14.08 -10.06 5.77
CA LEU A 119 -14.91 -10.74 6.78
C LEU A 119 -16.34 -10.22 6.67
N ALA A 120 -17.29 -10.97 7.24
CA ALA A 120 -18.68 -10.54 7.33
C ALA A 120 -18.75 -9.12 7.90
N GLU A 121 -19.53 -8.25 7.25
CA GLU A 121 -19.64 -6.85 7.66
C GLU A 121 -20.15 -6.73 9.11
N PRO A 122 -19.39 -6.08 9.99
CA PRO A 122 -19.85 -5.75 11.33
C PRO A 122 -21.07 -4.84 11.33
N SER A 123 -21.95 -4.99 12.32
CA SER A 123 -23.15 -4.15 12.47
C SER A 123 -22.86 -2.65 12.60
N VAL A 124 -21.63 -2.28 12.99
CA VAL A 124 -21.18 -0.88 13.02
C VAL A 124 -21.04 -0.30 11.61
N PHE A 125 -20.61 -1.08 10.61
CA PHE A 125 -20.45 -0.60 9.23
C PHE A 125 -21.80 -0.32 8.58
N THR A 126 -22.78 -1.21 8.78
CA THR A 126 -24.16 -0.97 8.34
C THR A 126 -24.73 0.31 8.96
N ARG A 127 -24.55 0.52 10.27
CA ARG A 127 -25.01 1.75 10.94
C ARG A 127 -24.30 3.00 10.44
N ILE A 128 -23.01 2.92 10.07
CA ILE A 128 -22.29 4.03 9.44
C ILE A 128 -22.93 4.37 8.09
N ALA A 129 -23.14 3.37 7.23
CA ALA A 129 -23.74 3.56 5.91
C ALA A 129 -25.18 4.12 5.99
N GLU A 130 -25.98 3.70 6.97
CA GLU A 130 -27.34 4.20 7.18
C GLU A 130 -27.41 5.66 7.66
N GLN A 131 -26.40 6.08 8.44
CA GLN A 131 -26.38 7.39 9.11
C GLN A 131 -25.63 8.47 8.33
N ARG A 132 -24.52 8.12 7.64
CA ARG A 132 -23.78 9.06 6.78
C ARG A 132 -24.28 8.95 5.34
N ARG A 133 -25.34 9.71 5.02
CA ARG A 133 -26.06 9.61 3.74
C ARG A 133 -25.46 10.41 2.57
N TYR A 134 -24.47 11.25 2.85
CA TYR A 134 -23.78 12.07 1.85
C TYR A 134 -22.29 11.80 1.90
N GLY A 135 -21.63 11.97 0.76
CA GLY A 135 -20.30 11.41 0.55
C GLY A 135 -20.33 9.91 0.32
N GLN A 136 -19.23 9.37 -0.18
CA GLN A 136 -19.01 7.94 -0.25
C GLN A 136 -18.22 7.50 0.99
N VAL A 137 -18.72 6.50 1.70
CA VAL A 137 -18.03 5.88 2.83
C VAL A 137 -17.70 4.44 2.46
N THR A 138 -16.42 4.12 2.53
CA THR A 138 -15.90 2.76 2.33
C THR A 138 -15.43 2.23 3.66
N THR A 139 -16.06 1.17 4.15
CA THR A 139 -15.64 0.45 5.35
C THR A 139 -15.33 -0.99 5.00
N ALA A 140 -14.20 -1.49 5.48
CA ALA A 140 -13.80 -2.87 5.24
C ALA A 140 -13.10 -3.47 6.46
N ILE A 141 -13.24 -4.78 6.60
CA ILE A 141 -12.46 -5.59 7.53
C ILE A 141 -11.87 -6.78 6.80
N LEU A 142 -10.58 -6.99 7.01
CA LEU A 142 -9.72 -7.81 6.18
C LEU A 142 -8.90 -8.74 7.09
N GLN A 143 -8.81 -10.03 6.78
CA GLN A 143 -8.06 -11.02 7.57
C GLN A 143 -6.57 -11.06 7.25
N ASN A 144 -5.68 -10.68 8.17
CA ASN A 144 -4.23 -10.61 7.97
C ASN A 144 -3.56 -11.98 7.78
N LYS A 145 -2.59 -12.02 6.86
CA LYS A 145 -1.56 -13.07 6.81
C LYS A 145 -0.32 -12.62 7.59
N SER A 146 0.34 -13.57 8.24
CA SER A 146 1.61 -13.35 8.92
C SER A 146 2.74 -13.02 7.95
N GLY A 147 3.76 -12.28 8.41
CA GLY A 147 4.99 -12.03 7.66
C GLY A 147 5.01 -10.71 6.86
N PHE A 148 3.87 -10.00 6.79
CA PHE A 148 3.80 -8.68 6.18
C PHE A 148 4.04 -7.56 7.20
N SER A 149 4.64 -6.46 6.75
CA SER A 149 4.74 -5.24 7.56
C SER A 149 3.38 -4.55 7.67
N ALA A 150 3.18 -3.74 8.71
CA ALA A 150 1.92 -3.01 8.88
C ALA A 150 1.61 -2.05 7.70
N ARG A 151 2.64 -1.44 7.09
CA ARG A 151 2.46 -0.58 5.90
C ARG A 151 2.07 -1.38 4.66
N ALA A 152 2.67 -2.56 4.47
CA ALA A 152 2.27 -3.45 3.38
C ALA A 152 0.80 -3.88 3.51
N LEU A 153 0.36 -4.20 4.74
CA LEU A 153 -1.04 -4.50 5.02
C LEU A 153 -1.96 -3.30 4.78
N ALA A 154 -1.51 -2.07 5.08
CA ALA A 154 -2.26 -0.86 4.77
C ALA A 154 -2.38 -0.62 3.26
N ASP A 155 -1.31 -0.82 2.49
CA ASP A 155 -1.37 -0.73 1.03
C ASP A 155 -2.30 -1.79 0.42
N VAL A 156 -2.32 -3.02 0.97
CA VAL A 156 -3.27 -4.06 0.55
C VAL A 156 -4.70 -3.62 0.85
N ALA A 157 -4.96 -3.14 2.06
CA ALA A 157 -6.30 -2.68 2.45
C ALA A 157 -6.81 -1.57 1.54
N ALA A 158 -5.95 -0.61 1.15
CA ALA A 158 -6.29 0.41 0.18
C ALA A 158 -6.64 -0.20 -1.20
N ARG A 159 -5.74 -1.01 -1.76
CA ARG A 159 -5.91 -1.58 -3.12
C ARG A 159 -7.13 -2.47 -3.27
N VAL A 160 -7.42 -3.31 -2.28
CA VAL A 160 -8.60 -4.19 -2.30
C VAL A 160 -9.90 -3.41 -2.35
N ASN A 161 -9.91 -2.21 -1.78
CA ASN A 161 -11.06 -1.31 -1.75
C ASN A 161 -11.04 -0.28 -2.90
N GLY A 162 -10.21 -0.49 -3.94
CA GLY A 162 -10.16 0.37 -5.12
C GLY A 162 -9.35 1.65 -4.95
N PHE A 163 -8.55 1.76 -3.89
CA PHE A 163 -7.71 2.93 -3.61
C PHE A 163 -6.24 2.72 -3.98
N ARG A 164 -5.51 3.83 -4.15
CA ARG A 164 -4.06 3.83 -4.38
C ARG A 164 -3.31 3.52 -3.09
N ALA A 165 -2.24 2.74 -3.21
CA ALA A 165 -1.26 2.53 -2.15
C ALA A 165 -0.39 3.78 -1.94
N LEU A 166 0.09 4.00 -0.72
CA LEU A 166 1.00 5.11 -0.37
C LEU A 166 2.40 4.65 0.02
N GLY A 167 2.61 3.37 0.36
CA GLY A 167 3.91 2.85 0.74
C GLY A 167 4.53 3.59 1.93
N SER A 168 5.67 4.27 1.72
CA SER A 168 6.33 5.06 2.77
C SER A 168 5.58 6.34 3.13
N GLU A 169 4.70 6.83 2.25
CA GLU A 169 3.95 8.08 2.45
C GLU A 169 2.73 7.92 3.38
N TRP A 170 2.40 6.69 3.79
CA TRP A 170 1.44 6.48 4.87
C TRP A 170 1.90 7.18 6.14
N ARG A 171 1.08 8.11 6.63
CA ARG A 171 1.33 8.75 7.92
C ARG A 171 0.89 7.82 9.03
N GLN A 172 1.84 7.35 9.82
CA GLN A 172 1.54 6.57 11.02
C GLN A 172 1.08 7.51 12.14
N ILE A 173 -0.02 7.17 12.80
CA ILE A 173 -0.65 7.97 13.85
C ILE A 173 -0.88 7.12 15.12
N ASP A 174 -1.18 7.78 16.23
CA ASP A 174 -1.57 7.08 17.45
C ASP A 174 -3.09 6.79 17.49
N GLN A 175 -3.53 6.09 18.55
CA GLN A 175 -4.93 5.73 18.71
C GLN A 175 -5.84 6.94 18.96
N ALA A 176 -5.35 8.00 19.61
CA ALA A 176 -6.12 9.19 19.89
C ALA A 176 -6.40 9.96 18.59
N ASP A 177 -5.39 10.10 17.75
CA ASP A 177 -5.50 10.66 16.40
C ASP A 177 -6.43 9.81 15.52
N ALA A 178 -6.30 8.48 15.55
CA ALA A 178 -7.16 7.60 14.78
C ALA A 178 -8.65 7.74 15.19
N LEU A 179 -8.91 7.89 16.49
CA LEU A 179 -10.25 8.17 17.02
C LEU A 179 -10.76 9.55 16.58
N ALA A 180 -9.91 10.57 16.69
CA ALA A 180 -10.26 11.93 16.30
C ALA A 180 -10.59 12.02 14.80
N ILE A 181 -9.79 11.39 13.94
CA ILE A 181 -10.02 11.35 12.50
C ILE A 181 -11.31 10.58 12.21
N SER A 182 -11.47 9.36 12.73
CA SER A 182 -12.70 8.55 12.54
C SER A 182 -13.96 9.31 12.96
N PHE A 183 -13.90 9.99 14.10
CA PHE A 183 -15.00 10.81 14.58
C PHE A 183 -15.33 11.95 13.61
N ASN A 184 -14.32 12.72 13.17
CA ASN A 184 -14.55 13.89 12.33
C ASN A 184 -15.02 13.53 10.93
N VAL A 185 -14.41 12.52 10.29
CA VAL A 185 -14.83 12.07 8.95
C VAL A 185 -16.22 11.43 8.96
N LEU A 186 -16.73 10.97 10.12
CA LEU A 186 -18.12 10.53 10.25
C LEU A 186 -19.05 11.71 10.55
N HIS A 187 -18.65 12.61 11.44
CA HIS A 187 -19.49 13.72 11.92
C HIS A 187 -19.71 14.81 10.88
N ARG A 188 -18.72 15.09 10.02
CA ARG A 188 -18.72 16.23 9.09
C ARG A 188 -18.27 15.84 7.69
N ASP A 189 -18.72 16.56 6.67
CA ASP A 189 -18.11 16.43 5.34
C ASP A 189 -16.71 17.08 5.29
N LEU A 190 -15.92 16.67 4.31
CA LEU A 190 -14.54 17.07 4.11
C LEU A 190 -14.39 18.36 3.30
N ALA A 191 -15.45 18.90 2.69
CA ALA A 191 -15.38 20.10 1.86
C ALA A 191 -15.70 21.38 2.65
N TYR A 192 -16.79 21.36 3.40
CA TYR A 192 -17.37 22.51 4.10
C TYR A 192 -17.51 22.27 5.61
N GLY A 193 -17.33 21.04 6.09
CA GLY A 193 -17.44 20.71 7.50
C GLY A 193 -18.88 20.76 8.02
N ALA A 194 -19.87 20.65 7.13
CA ALA A 194 -21.28 20.56 7.48
C ALA A 194 -21.57 19.26 8.22
N SER A 195 -22.54 19.29 9.13
CA SER A 195 -22.84 18.13 9.98
C SER A 195 -23.53 17.04 9.17
N MET A 196 -22.93 15.84 9.15
CA MET A 196 -23.45 14.64 8.48
C MET A 196 -24.24 13.74 9.42
N MET A 197 -23.84 13.68 10.69
CA MET A 197 -24.58 12.99 11.76
C MET A 197 -24.34 13.66 13.11
N THR A 198 -25.07 13.24 14.16
CA THR A 198 -24.90 13.81 15.50
C THR A 198 -23.51 13.50 16.05
N ARG A 199 -22.95 14.41 16.87
CA ARG A 199 -21.65 14.21 17.53
C ARG A 199 -21.61 12.92 18.35
N GLN A 200 -22.69 12.65 19.09
CA GLN A 200 -22.82 11.45 19.91
C GLN A 200 -22.78 10.18 19.06
N ALA A 201 -23.52 10.15 17.95
CA ALA A 201 -23.54 9.00 17.05
C ALA A 201 -22.16 8.78 16.39
N ALA A 202 -21.54 9.84 15.88
CA ALA A 202 -20.20 9.76 15.27
C ALA A 202 -19.14 9.27 16.28
N GLU A 203 -19.14 9.78 17.50
CA GLU A 203 -18.19 9.38 18.54
C GLU A 203 -18.39 7.91 18.92
N GLN A 204 -19.64 7.48 19.08
CA GLN A 204 -19.96 6.09 19.37
C GLN A 204 -19.50 5.16 18.23
N LEU A 205 -19.85 5.46 16.98
CA LEU A 205 -19.46 4.64 15.83
C LEU A 205 -17.93 4.60 15.65
N ALA A 206 -17.24 5.73 15.80
CA ALA A 206 -15.78 5.79 15.71
C ALA A 206 -15.10 4.90 16.76
N ARG A 207 -15.57 4.93 18.02
CA ARG A 207 -15.09 4.04 19.08
C ARG A 207 -15.35 2.58 18.74
N GLU A 208 -16.56 2.25 18.28
CA GLU A 208 -16.93 0.90 17.89
C GLU A 208 -16.04 0.37 16.74
N VAL A 209 -15.73 1.18 15.72
CA VAL A 209 -14.79 0.82 14.64
C VAL A 209 -13.42 0.46 15.20
N LEU A 210 -12.89 1.27 16.13
CA LEU A 210 -11.58 1.01 16.75
C LEU A 210 -11.57 -0.25 17.61
N THR A 211 -12.70 -0.63 18.22
CA THR A 211 -12.79 -1.89 19.00
C THR A 211 -12.76 -3.16 18.15
N LEU A 212 -12.92 -3.05 16.82
CA LEU A 212 -12.78 -4.20 15.91
C LEU A 212 -11.35 -4.76 15.88
N ILE A 213 -10.36 -3.95 16.31
CA ILE A 213 -8.97 -4.35 16.48
C ILE A 213 -8.53 -3.98 17.90
N PRO A 214 -8.75 -4.87 18.89
CA PRO A 214 -8.48 -4.56 20.29
C PRO A 214 -6.98 -4.33 20.58
N GLU A 215 -6.10 -4.94 19.79
CA GLU A 215 -4.64 -4.80 19.89
C GLU A 215 -4.05 -4.37 18.53
N PRO A 216 -4.17 -3.06 18.21
CA PRO A 216 -3.63 -2.50 16.97
C PRO A 216 -2.10 -2.48 17.03
N VAL A 217 -1.46 -2.92 15.95
CA VAL A 217 -0.02 -2.80 15.74
C VAL A 217 0.32 -1.40 15.22
N ALA A 218 -0.52 -0.83 14.36
CA ALA A 218 -0.35 0.51 13.82
C ALA A 218 -1.67 1.12 13.32
N TYR A 219 -1.69 2.45 13.23
CA TYR A 219 -2.72 3.22 12.54
C TYR A 219 -2.09 4.04 11.44
N PHE A 220 -2.77 4.15 10.29
CA PHE A 220 -2.33 4.95 9.16
C PHE A 220 -3.42 5.88 8.67
N THR A 221 -3.02 7.03 8.16
CA THR A 221 -3.85 7.97 7.41
C THR A 221 -3.05 8.57 6.26
N ASN A 222 -3.69 9.34 5.39
CA ASN A 222 -3.08 9.95 4.21
C ASN A 222 -2.65 11.41 4.39
N GLY A 223 -2.85 12.02 5.56
CA GLY A 223 -2.56 13.44 5.75
C GLY A 223 -2.45 13.92 7.20
N THR A 224 -2.32 15.24 7.38
CA THR A 224 -2.25 15.93 8.68
C THR A 224 -3.63 16.16 9.31
N TRP A 225 -4.57 15.24 9.10
CA TRP A 225 -5.96 15.37 9.53
C TRP A 225 -6.14 15.60 11.03
N ALA A 226 -5.34 14.93 11.86
CA ALA A 226 -5.38 15.12 13.32
C ALA A 226 -5.08 16.57 13.73
N GLU A 227 -4.18 17.25 13.01
CA GLU A 227 -3.81 18.65 13.25
C GLU A 227 -4.93 19.59 12.81
N GLY A 228 -5.56 19.32 11.66
CA GLY A 228 -6.65 20.15 11.13
C GLY A 228 -8.00 19.97 11.82
N PHE A 229 -8.26 18.78 12.37
CA PHE A 229 -9.45 18.51 13.15
C PHE A 229 -9.32 18.91 14.63
N ALA A 230 -8.20 19.49 15.03
CA ALA A 230 -8.04 20.06 16.36
C ALA A 230 -9.01 21.23 16.58
N ALA A 231 -9.57 21.31 17.79
CA ALA A 231 -10.65 22.25 18.14
C ALA A 231 -10.29 23.75 18.02
N GLU A 232 -9.01 24.08 17.79
CA GLU A 232 -8.47 25.44 17.73
C GLU A 232 -8.13 25.91 16.29
N ALA A 233 -8.37 25.10 15.27
CA ALA A 233 -8.08 25.47 13.88
C ALA A 233 -8.99 26.63 13.42
N THR A 234 -8.39 27.76 13.04
CA THR A 234 -9.07 28.98 12.57
C THR A 234 -9.67 28.85 11.17
N SER A 235 -9.31 27.79 10.44
CA SER A 235 -9.94 27.34 9.20
C SER A 235 -9.86 25.81 9.14
N PRO A 236 -10.96 25.08 8.89
CA PRO A 236 -10.98 23.63 8.90
C PRO A 236 -10.05 22.97 7.87
N TYR A 237 -9.55 23.72 6.87
CA TYR A 237 -8.74 23.17 5.77
C TYR A 237 -7.44 23.93 5.47
N GLY A 238 -7.20 25.08 6.10
CA GLY A 238 -6.04 25.94 5.75
C GLY A 238 -4.67 25.35 6.11
N ALA A 239 -4.62 24.34 6.98
CA ALA A 239 -3.38 23.69 7.44
C ALA A 239 -3.34 22.18 7.16
N ILE A 240 -4.36 21.62 6.50
CA ILE A 240 -4.42 20.19 6.19
C ILE A 240 -3.69 19.91 4.88
N SER A 241 -2.75 18.98 4.92
CA SER A 241 -2.09 18.43 3.74
C SER A 241 -2.29 16.92 3.71
N TRP A 242 -2.65 16.38 2.55
CA TRP A 242 -2.84 14.94 2.37
C TRP A 242 -2.33 14.46 1.01
N LYS A 243 -2.14 13.15 0.91
CA LYS A 243 -1.83 12.42 -0.32
C LYS A 243 -3.10 11.69 -0.75
N PRO A 244 -3.75 12.08 -1.86
CA PRO A 244 -5.00 11.45 -2.25
C PRO A 244 -4.78 9.98 -2.62
N ILE A 245 -5.64 9.10 -2.10
CA ILE A 245 -5.67 7.69 -2.48
C ILE A 245 -6.85 7.36 -3.39
N SER A 246 -7.78 8.29 -3.58
CA SER A 246 -8.91 8.19 -4.51
C SER A 246 -8.93 9.33 -5.54
N ASP A 247 -9.92 9.31 -6.44
CA ASP A 247 -10.16 10.37 -7.43
C ASP A 247 -11.06 11.51 -6.94
N ALA A 248 -11.60 11.40 -5.71
CA ALA A 248 -12.48 12.42 -5.15
C ALA A 248 -11.71 13.71 -4.82
N THR A 249 -12.41 14.84 -4.80
CA THR A 249 -11.82 16.14 -4.43
C THR A 249 -11.23 16.11 -3.03
N PHE A 250 -11.91 15.44 -2.10
CA PHE A 250 -11.45 15.24 -0.73
C PHE A 250 -11.54 13.77 -0.34
N ASP A 251 -10.47 13.23 0.23
CA ASP A 251 -10.47 11.89 0.80
C ASP A 251 -9.68 11.79 2.09
N ALA A 252 -10.31 11.21 3.10
CA ALA A 252 -9.75 11.09 4.43
C ALA A 252 -10.24 9.83 5.13
N GLY A 253 -9.43 9.30 6.02
CA GLY A 253 -9.80 8.12 6.77
C GLY A 253 -8.65 7.55 7.55
N ILE A 254 -8.87 6.34 8.06
CA ILE A 254 -7.87 5.59 8.78
C ILE A 254 -7.83 4.14 8.30
N ILE A 255 -6.64 3.56 8.40
CA ILE A 255 -6.42 2.13 8.31
C ILE A 255 -5.80 1.69 9.63
N ALA A 256 -6.53 0.86 10.38
CA ALA A 256 -6.06 0.24 11.61
C ALA A 256 -5.56 -1.17 11.28
N VAL A 257 -4.32 -1.49 11.65
CA VAL A 257 -3.69 -2.78 11.36
C VAL A 257 -3.40 -3.48 12.69
N GLY A 258 -4.04 -4.62 12.92
CA GLY A 258 -3.75 -5.53 14.03
C GLY A 258 -2.91 -6.74 13.60
N ALA A 259 -2.70 -7.68 14.52
CA ALA A 259 -1.99 -8.92 14.19
C ALA A 259 -2.79 -9.80 13.21
N GLU A 260 -4.09 -9.97 13.45
CA GLU A 260 -4.94 -10.87 12.68
C GLU A 260 -5.86 -10.15 11.68
N LYS A 261 -6.12 -8.86 11.86
CA LYS A 261 -7.11 -8.13 11.05
C LYS A 261 -6.65 -6.73 10.73
N THR A 262 -7.10 -6.23 9.60
CA THR A 262 -6.97 -4.83 9.19
C THR A 262 -8.36 -4.25 8.97
N VAL A 263 -8.60 -3.04 9.46
CA VAL A 263 -9.86 -2.31 9.32
C VAL A 263 -9.57 -1.02 8.57
N LEU A 264 -10.40 -0.73 7.57
CA LEU A 264 -10.36 0.49 6.80
C LEU A 264 -11.68 1.23 7.00
N LEU A 265 -11.61 2.52 7.32
CA LEU A 265 -12.71 3.47 7.29
C LEU A 265 -12.24 4.65 6.45
N TRP A 266 -12.84 4.83 5.29
CA TRP A 266 -12.45 5.85 4.33
C TRP A 266 -13.66 6.63 3.84
N VAL A 267 -13.51 7.94 3.74
CA VAL A 267 -14.55 8.86 3.29
C VAL A 267 -14.03 9.62 2.08
N GLN A 268 -14.89 9.76 1.08
CA GLN A 268 -14.66 10.52 -0.14
C GLN A 268 -15.82 11.51 -0.29
N ASP A 269 -15.50 12.80 -0.37
CA ASP A 269 -16.47 13.86 -0.60
C ASP A 269 -16.04 14.69 -1.82
N GLU A 270 -17.03 15.28 -2.48
CA GLU A 270 -16.84 16.26 -3.56
C GLU A 270 -17.21 17.66 -3.06
N ASP A 271 -16.76 18.67 -3.81
CA ASP A 271 -17.11 20.09 -3.60
C ASP A 271 -18.60 20.39 -3.84
#